data_AF-A0A653M3M6-F1
#
_entry.id   AF-A0A653M3M6-F1
#
_cell.length_a   1.000
_cell.length_b   1.000
_cell.length_c   1.000
_cell.angle_alpha   90.00
_cell.angle_beta   90.00
_cell.angle_gamma   90.00
#
_symmetry.space_group_name_H-M   'P 1'
#
loop_
_entity.id
_entity.type
_entity.pdbx_description
1 polymer ?
#
loop_
_entity_poly.entity_id
_entity_poly.type
_entity_poly.pdbx_seq_one_letter_code
_entity_poly.pdbx_strand_id
1 'polypeptide(L)'
;MLLMETLVALLPMILIFVVFYFLLIRPQTKRQKEVQSMQNALERGDSVVTIGGLHGVVHQIEDTHVVLKCDQSLLRFNRSAVAEVVKKANASFEE
;
A
#
# COMPACT_ATOMS: atom_id res chain seq x y z
N MET A 1 -45.98 7.86 -15.34
CA MET A 1 -46.22 8.71 -14.14
C MET A 1 -45.66 8.03 -12.90
N LEU A 2 -46.17 6.84 -12.50
CA LEU A 2 -45.64 6.06 -11.36
C LEU A 2 -44.13 5.74 -11.43
N LEU A 3 -43.61 5.37 -12.62
CA LEU A 3 -42.16 5.13 -12.82
C LEU A 3 -41.28 6.37 -12.61
N MET A 4 -41.81 7.57 -12.90
CA MET A 4 -41.08 8.83 -12.72
C MET A 4 -40.96 9.17 -11.24
N GLU A 5 -42.05 8.98 -10.49
CA GLU A 5 -42.11 9.21 -9.04
C GLU A 5 -41.15 8.28 -8.28
N THR A 6 -41.08 7.01 -8.68
CA THR A 6 -40.12 6.05 -8.09
C THR A 6 -38.67 6.41 -8.37
N LEU A 7 -38.37 6.96 -9.55
CA LEU A 7 -37.00 7.36 -9.91
C LEU A 7 -36.55 8.58 -9.08
N VAL A 8 -37.46 9.54 -8.88
CA VAL A 8 -37.21 10.71 -8.03
C VAL A 8 -37.04 10.32 -6.56
N ALA A 9 -37.81 9.34 -6.06
CA ALA A 9 -37.68 8.83 -4.70
C ALA A 9 -36.38 8.05 -4.44
N LEU A 10 -35.81 7.39 -5.47
CA LEU A 10 -34.53 6.68 -5.39
C LEU A 10 -33.30 7.60 -5.57
N LEU A 11 -33.51 8.82 -6.07
CA LEU A 11 -32.45 9.81 -6.30
C LEU A 11 -31.60 10.10 -5.04
N PRO A 12 -32.18 10.38 -3.84
CA PRO A 12 -31.39 10.56 -2.63
C PRO A 12 -30.62 9.30 -2.20
N MET A 13 -31.19 8.10 -2.40
CA MET A 13 -30.53 6.84 -2.09
C MET A 13 -29.30 6.62 -2.99
N ILE A 14 -29.45 6.82 -4.31
CA ILE A 14 -28.37 6.71 -5.29
C ILE A 14 -27.27 7.74 -5.00
N LEU A 15 -27.65 8.98 -4.66
CA LEU A 15 -26.71 10.05 -4.35
C LEU A 15 -25.83 9.69 -3.13
N ILE A 16 -26.42 9.13 -2.08
CA ILE A 16 -25.67 8.65 -0.90
C ILE A 16 -24.67 7.56 -1.30
N PHE A 17 -25.08 6.57 -2.10
CA PHE A 17 -24.17 5.52 -2.59
C PHE A 17 -23.03 6.08 -3.43
N VAL A 18 -23.31 7.05 -4.30
CA VAL A 18 -22.28 7.73 -5.11
C VAL A 18 -21.29 8.46 -4.20
N VAL A 19 -21.76 9.18 -3.19
CA VAL A 19 -20.90 9.89 -2.24
C VAL A 19 -20.02 8.92 -1.45
N PHE A 20 -20.58 7.88 -0.85
CA PHE A 20 -19.79 6.88 -0.11
C PHE A 20 -18.82 6.11 -1.01
N TYR A 21 -19.22 5.78 -2.24
CA TYR A 21 -18.32 5.17 -3.23
C TYR A 21 -17.10 6.06 -3.46
N PHE A 22 -17.32 7.34 -3.74
CA PHE A 22 -16.23 8.28 -3.98
C PHE A 22 -15.36 8.51 -2.73
N LEU A 23 -15.95 8.53 -1.54
CA LEU A 23 -15.23 8.78 -0.29
C LEU A 23 -14.42 7.59 0.23
N LEU A 24 -14.86 6.35 0.02
CA LEU A 24 -14.17 5.17 0.58
C LEU A 24 -13.33 4.42 -0.46
N ILE A 25 -13.90 4.13 -1.64
CA ILE A 25 -13.25 3.25 -2.62
C ILE A 25 -12.08 3.96 -3.30
N ARG A 26 -12.27 5.22 -3.72
CA ARG A 26 -11.22 6.00 -4.38
C ARG A 26 -9.95 6.15 -3.53
N PRO A 27 -9.99 6.56 -2.25
CA PRO A 27 -8.78 6.63 -1.43
C PRO A 27 -8.19 5.26 -1.12
N GLN A 28 -9.01 4.22 -0.94
CA GLN A 28 -8.51 2.87 -0.68
C GLN A 28 -7.72 2.32 -1.88
N THR A 29 -8.25 2.46 -3.10
CA THR A 29 -7.53 2.06 -4.32
C THR A 29 -6.24 2.86 -4.51
N LYS A 30 -6.24 4.16 -4.18
CA LYS A 30 -5.02 4.99 -4.26
C LYS A 30 -3.94 4.47 -3.31
N ARG A 31 -4.28 4.23 -2.04
CA ARG A 31 -3.33 3.69 -1.04
C ARG A 31 -2.78 2.32 -1.44
N GLN A 32 -3.62 1.42 -1.95
CA GLN A 32 -3.16 0.10 -2.42
C GLN A 32 -2.16 0.21 -3.57
N LYS A 33 -2.42 1.12 -4.53
CA LYS A 33 -1.49 1.37 -5.63
C LYS A 33 -0.17 1.97 -5.15
N GLU A 34 -0.20 2.90 -4.19
CA GLU A 34 1.00 3.49 -3.60
C GLU A 34 1.86 2.44 -2.89
N VAL A 35 1.24 1.58 -2.08
CA VAL A 35 1.94 0.48 -1.40
C VAL A 35 2.55 -0.50 -2.41
N GLN A 36 1.79 -0.91 -3.43
CA GLN A 36 2.32 -1.79 -4.48
C GLN A 36 3.48 -1.14 -5.23
N SER A 37 3.37 0.16 -5.54
CA SER A 37 4.44 0.90 -6.21
C SER A 37 5.69 0.97 -5.35
N MET A 38 5.55 1.21 -4.05
CA MET A 38 6.66 1.21 -3.10
C MET A 38 7.33 -0.16 -3.04
N GLN A 39 6.56 -1.25 -2.93
CA GLN A 39 7.07 -2.62 -2.87
C GLN A 39 7.82 -3.02 -4.15
N ASN A 40 7.35 -2.57 -5.30
CA ASN A 40 8.02 -2.78 -6.59
C ASN A 40 9.32 -2.00 -6.68
N ALA A 41 9.38 -0.81 -6.06
CA ALA A 41 10.54 0.08 -6.04
C ALA A 41 11.50 -0.21 -4.87
N LEU A 42 11.38 -1.34 -4.17
CA LEU A 42 12.34 -1.73 -3.13
C LEU A 42 13.73 -1.96 -3.75
N GLU A 43 14.76 -1.51 -3.03
CA GLU A 43 16.16 -1.68 -3.40
C GLU A 43 16.95 -2.33 -2.27
N ARG A 44 18.06 -2.99 -2.62
CA ARG A 44 18.97 -3.56 -1.64
C ARG A 44 19.59 -2.43 -0.80
N GLY A 45 19.54 -2.57 0.52
CA GLY A 45 19.99 -1.54 1.46
C GLY A 45 18.88 -0.63 1.98
N ASP A 46 17.66 -0.71 1.44
CA ASP A 46 16.52 0.03 1.99
C ASP A 46 16.24 -0.40 3.43
N SER A 47 16.06 0.57 4.33
CA SER A 47 15.56 0.33 5.68
C SER A 47 14.04 0.34 5.65
N VAL A 48 13.42 -0.73 6.14
CA VAL A 48 11.99 -0.98 5.98
C VAL A 48 11.34 -1.39 7.28
N VAL A 49 10.01 -1.21 7.33
CA VAL A 49 9.14 -1.74 8.36
C VAL A 49 8.10 -2.65 7.72
N THR A 50 7.95 -3.84 8.29
CA THR A 50 6.92 -4.80 7.88
C THR A 50 5.57 -4.50 8.52
N ILE A 51 4.49 -5.09 8.01
CA ILE A 51 3.12 -4.94 8.58
C ILE A 51 3.07 -5.33 10.07
N GLY A 52 3.87 -6.31 10.49
CA GLY A 52 3.97 -6.74 11.89
C GLY A 52 4.84 -5.84 12.77
N GLY A 53 5.36 -4.72 12.25
CA GLY A 53 6.21 -3.79 12.99
C GLY A 53 7.68 -4.20 13.10
N LEU A 54 8.11 -5.27 12.42
CA LEU A 54 9.52 -5.64 12.39
C LEU A 54 10.31 -4.69 11.49
N HIS A 55 11.39 -4.15 12.05
CA HIS A 55 12.35 -3.29 11.36
C HIS A 55 13.49 -4.13 10.81
N GLY A 56 13.94 -3.82 9.59
CA GLY A 56 15.08 -4.49 8.99
C GLY A 56 15.61 -3.75 7.77
N VAL A 57 16.69 -4.28 7.21
CA VAL A 57 17.31 -3.76 5.99
C VAL A 57 17.18 -4.78 4.88
N VAL A 58 16.77 -4.35 3.68
CA VAL A 58 16.64 -5.24 2.52
C VAL A 58 18.01 -5.79 2.14
N HIS A 59 18.19 -7.10 2.33
CA HIS A 59 19.43 -7.80 2.02
C HIS A 59 19.43 -8.38 0.61
N GLN A 60 18.30 -8.93 0.17
CA GLN A 60 18.10 -9.49 -1.16
C GLN A 60 16.64 -9.32 -1.57
N ILE A 61 16.41 -9.16 -2.88
CA ILE A 61 15.10 -9.02 -3.48
C ILE A 61 14.93 -10.12 -4.52
N GLU A 62 13.80 -10.81 -4.46
CA GLU A 62 13.33 -11.75 -5.46
C GLU A 62 11.91 -11.32 -5.91
N ASP A 63 11.31 -12.04 -6.87
CA ASP A 63 10.04 -11.61 -7.47
C ASP A 63 8.89 -11.53 -6.45
N THR A 64 8.72 -12.58 -5.65
CA THR A 64 7.59 -12.75 -4.71
C THR A 64 7.93 -12.41 -3.27
N HIS A 65 9.22 -12.38 -2.92
CA HIS A 65 9.68 -12.26 -1.55
C HIS A 65 10.99 -11.46 -1.45
N VAL A 66 11.27 -11.01 -0.24
CA VAL A 66 12.46 -10.24 0.12
C VAL A 66 13.12 -10.90 1.32
N VAL A 67 14.45 -10.83 1.37
CA VAL A 67 15.22 -11.23 2.54
C VAL A 67 15.61 -9.98 3.29
N LEU A 68 15.16 -9.87 4.54
CA LEU A 68 15.48 -8.76 5.42
C LEU A 68 16.56 -9.17 6.41
N LYS A 69 17.58 -8.33 6.56
CA LYS A 69 18.55 -8.42 7.65
C LYS A 69 18.00 -7.71 8.88
N CYS A 70 17.83 -8.47 9.95
CA CYS A 70 17.36 -8.00 11.24
C CYS A 70 18.44 -8.40 12.26
N ASP A 71 19.23 -7.44 12.71
CA ASP A 71 20.43 -7.67 13.51
C ASP A 71 21.39 -8.70 12.86
N GLN A 72 21.47 -9.90 13.45
CA GLN A 72 22.31 -11.01 12.99
C GLN A 72 21.54 -12.05 12.17
N SER A 73 20.22 -11.92 12.06
CA SER A 73 19.36 -12.88 11.36
C SER A 73 18.96 -12.39 9.97
N LEU A 74 18.83 -13.35 9.05
CA LEU A 74 18.24 -13.14 7.73
C LEU A 74 16.89 -13.83 7.69
N LEU A 75 15.84 -13.07 7.47
CA LEU A 75 14.46 -13.55 7.49
C LEU A 75 13.80 -13.29 6.14
N ARG A 76 13.09 -14.30 5.64
CA ARG A 76 12.37 -14.23 4.37
C ARG A 76 10.94 -13.77 4.62
N PHE A 77 10.53 -12.71 3.94
CA PHE A 77 9.18 -12.17 3.98
C PHE A 77 8.61 -12.08 2.57
N ASN A 78 7.29 -12.24 2.42
CA ASN A 78 6.65 -11.86 1.18
C ASN A 78 6.90 -10.38 0.91
N ARG A 79 7.07 -10.01 -0.37
CA ARG A 79 7.29 -8.60 -0.75
C ARG A 79 6.12 -7.71 -0.29
N SER A 80 4.91 -8.27 -0.32
CA SER A 80 3.68 -7.64 0.17
C SER A 80 3.65 -7.38 1.68
N ALA A 81 4.56 -7.99 2.45
CA ALA A 81 4.65 -7.79 3.89
C ALA A 81 5.41 -6.51 4.28
N VAL A 82 6.05 -5.83 3.33
CA VAL A 82 6.69 -4.53 3.56
C VAL A 82 5.63 -3.45 3.56
N ALA A 83 5.49 -2.76 4.69
CA ALA A 83 4.50 -1.71 4.88
C ALA A 83 5.07 -0.34 4.49
N GLU A 84 6.34 -0.09 4.81
CA GLU A 84 6.97 1.22 4.63
C GLU A 84 8.48 1.09 4.39
N VAL A 85 9.04 2.03 3.61
CA VAL A 85 10.48 2.28 3.51
C VAL A 85 10.82 3.52 4.35
N VAL A 86 11.56 3.33 5.43
CA VAL A 86 11.94 4.38 6.37
C VAL A 86 13.13 5.19 5.84
N LYS A 87 14.09 4.52 5.19
CA LYS A 87 15.25 5.16 4.57
C LYS A 87 15.61 4.44 3.28
N LYS A 88 15.73 5.22 2.20
CA LYS A 88 16.21 4.73 0.91
C LYS A 88 17.73 4.56 0.93
N ALA A 89 18.23 3.47 0.35
CA ALA A 89 19.66 3.17 0.28
C ALA A 89 20.47 4.32 -0.37
N ASN A 90 19.91 4.97 -1.37
CA ASN A 90 20.61 5.98 -2.17
C ASN A 90 20.46 7.41 -1.64
N ALA A 91 19.58 7.63 -0.65
CA ALA A 91 19.30 8.98 -0.13
C ALA A 91 20.40 9.54 0.79
N SER A 92 21.43 8.76 1.13
CA SER A 92 22.57 9.20 1.95
C SER A 92 23.82 9.59 1.15
N PHE A 93 23.74 9.63 -0.19
CA PHE A 93 24.86 10.01 -1.06
C PHE A 93 24.73 11.42 -1.64
N GLU A 94 23.72 12.20 -1.23
CA GLU A 94 23.43 13.56 -1.73
C GLU A 94 23.67 14.68 -0.68
N GLU A 95 24.42 14.42 0.39
CA GLU A 95 25.02 15.47 1.25
C GLU A 95 26.51 15.65 0.92
#